data_AF-A0A5E4PKV0-F1
#
_entry.id   AF-A0A5E4PKV0-F1
#
_cell.length_a   1.000
_cell.length_b   1.000
_cell.length_c   1.000
_cell.angle_alpha   90.00
_cell.angle_beta   90.00
_cell.angle_gamma   90.00
#
_symmetry.space_group_name_H-M   'P 1'
#
loop_
_entity.id
_entity.type
_entity.pdbx_description
1 polymer ?
#
loop_
_entity_poly.entity_id
_entity_poly.type
_entity_poly.pdbx_seq_one_letter_code
_entity_poly.pdbx_strand_id
1 'polypeptide(L)'
;MPNINTKKKAAGMIKKRPFRVSIEGNIGSGKSTCIKYFDKYNNVETYPEPLLEWRNVSGHNLLGLIYGDRNELSFSFQHNIHSSRLKIQTSLPSHNDITVKMFERSVQNSRHCFVENAKSQKFLLDAEYQVLINWFDYREKNLDISLDLIVYLRTTPEVVWERMLRRGRAEESEVPLEYLKQVHVSYENWLNSPTVGCEVLTIDADRDIESVKEDLERYTYKILGGNHTN
;
A
#
# COMPACT_ATOMS: atom_id res chain seq x y z
N MET A 1 -2.05 48.34 29.86
CA MET A 1 -2.77 47.05 29.77
C MET A 1 -2.62 46.52 28.36
N PRO A 2 -1.87 45.42 28.12
CA PRO A 2 -1.70 44.90 26.77
C PRO A 2 -2.96 44.18 26.31
N ASN A 3 -3.31 44.46 25.05
CA ASN A 3 -4.52 44.07 24.35
C ASN A 3 -4.72 42.54 24.33
N ILE A 4 -5.75 42.05 25.04
CA ILE A 4 -6.18 40.63 25.11
C ILE A 4 -6.48 40.03 23.71
N ASN A 5 -6.63 40.88 22.69
CA ASN A 5 -6.93 40.50 21.30
C ASN A 5 -5.75 39.99 20.46
N THR A 6 -4.50 40.08 20.96
CA THR A 6 -3.32 39.59 20.22
C THR A 6 -2.93 38.15 20.57
N LYS A 7 -3.42 37.60 21.69
CA LYS A 7 -3.13 36.22 22.12
C LYS A 7 -4.03 35.15 21.50
N LYS A 8 -5.08 35.52 20.76
CA LYS A 8 -6.00 34.56 20.09
C LYS A 8 -5.67 34.23 18.63
N LYS A 9 -4.69 34.91 18.00
CA LYS A 9 -4.23 34.59 16.63
C LYS A 9 -3.03 33.64 16.56
N ALA A 10 -2.54 33.16 17.70
CA ALA A 10 -1.44 32.20 17.80
C ALA A 10 -1.89 30.86 18.41
N ALA A 11 -3.19 30.52 18.32
CA ALA A 11 -3.61 29.13 18.40
C ALA A 11 -3.17 28.50 17.08
N GLY A 12 -1.99 27.87 17.09
CA GLY A 12 -1.33 27.33 15.90
C GLY A 12 -2.33 26.55 15.05
N MET A 13 -2.38 26.86 13.75
CA MET A 13 -3.04 26.00 12.78
C MET A 13 -2.43 24.62 12.97
N ILE A 14 -3.18 23.68 13.56
CA ILE A 14 -2.78 22.28 13.59
C ILE A 14 -2.64 21.91 12.12
N LYS A 15 -1.40 21.76 11.67
CA LYS A 15 -1.13 21.45 10.27
C LYS A 15 -1.67 20.04 10.05
N LYS A 16 -2.86 19.95 9.45
CA LYS A 16 -3.54 18.68 9.15
C LYS A 16 -2.54 17.83 8.37
N ARG A 17 -2.36 16.56 8.77
CA ARG A 17 -1.46 15.66 8.06
C ARG A 17 -1.85 15.59 6.57
N PRO A 18 -0.91 15.33 5.65
CA PRO A 18 -1.25 15.11 4.26
C PRO A 18 -2.33 14.04 4.10
N PHE A 19 -3.16 14.20 3.06
CA PHE A 19 -4.12 13.18 2.62
C PHE A 19 -3.35 11.93 2.19
N ARG A 20 -3.73 10.76 2.69
CA ARG A 20 -3.00 9.51 2.51
C ARG A 20 -3.77 8.57 1.62
N VAL A 21 -3.17 8.21 0.49
CA VAL A 21 -3.76 7.30 -0.50
C VAL A 21 -2.90 6.06 -0.63
N SER A 22 -3.51 4.87 -0.59
CA SER A 22 -2.84 3.64 -0.99
C SER A 22 -3.30 3.19 -2.36
N ILE A 23 -2.37 2.93 -3.26
CA ILE A 23 -2.63 2.28 -4.55
C ILE A 23 -2.45 0.77 -4.33
N GLU A 24 -3.56 0.04 -4.36
CA GLU A 24 -3.66 -1.37 -4.03
C GLU A 24 -3.98 -2.22 -5.28
N GLY A 25 -3.61 -3.49 -5.26
CA GLY A 25 -3.90 -4.42 -6.33
C GLY A 25 -2.89 -5.57 -6.42
N ASN A 26 -3.25 -6.61 -7.16
CA ASN A 26 -2.46 -7.83 -7.28
C ASN A 26 -1.05 -7.56 -7.87
N ILE A 27 -0.13 -8.51 -7.71
CA ILE A 27 1.19 -8.44 -8.37
C ILE A 27 0.94 -8.31 -9.89
N GLY A 28 1.63 -7.40 -10.58
CA GLY A 28 1.40 -7.15 -12.01
C GLY A 28 0.16 -6.32 -12.37
N SER A 29 -0.63 -5.82 -11.42
CA SER A 29 -1.86 -5.03 -11.71
C SER A 29 -1.62 -3.60 -12.23
N GLY A 30 -0.37 -3.14 -12.31
CA GLY A 30 -0.04 -1.80 -12.82
C GLY A 30 0.07 -0.71 -11.75
N LYS A 31 0.15 -1.04 -10.46
CA LYS A 31 0.29 -0.06 -9.36
C LYS A 31 1.45 0.93 -9.57
N SER A 32 2.65 0.45 -9.91
CA SER A 32 3.81 1.33 -10.12
C SER A 32 3.61 2.28 -11.31
N THR A 33 2.75 1.93 -12.28
CA THR A 33 2.37 2.81 -13.38
C THR A 33 1.36 3.86 -12.92
N CYS A 34 0.36 3.44 -12.13
CA CYS A 34 -0.64 4.33 -11.53
C CYS A 34 -0.01 5.36 -10.59
N ILE A 35 0.90 4.95 -9.70
CA ILE A 35 1.54 5.88 -8.77
C ILE A 35 2.39 6.93 -9.53
N LYS A 36 3.12 6.51 -10.57
CA LYS A 36 3.92 7.41 -11.43
C LYS A 36 3.08 8.42 -12.20
N TYR A 37 1.82 8.09 -12.52
CA TYR A 37 0.93 9.03 -13.18
C TYR A 37 0.70 10.31 -12.35
N PHE A 38 0.81 10.21 -11.01
CA PHE A 38 0.66 11.35 -10.10
C PHE A 38 1.95 12.15 -9.84
N ASP A 39 3.11 11.71 -10.33
CA ASP A 39 4.38 12.44 -10.18
C ASP A 39 4.34 13.83 -10.87
N LYS A 40 3.37 14.07 -11.75
CA LYS A 40 3.13 15.37 -12.40
C LYS A 40 2.56 16.45 -11.46
N TYR A 41 2.10 16.10 -10.26
CA TYR A 41 1.52 17.03 -9.30
C TYR A 41 2.53 17.39 -8.21
N ASN A 42 2.94 18.67 -8.15
CA ASN A 42 3.99 19.13 -7.22
C ASN A 42 3.62 19.00 -5.73
N ASN A 43 2.34 18.89 -5.40
CA ASN A 43 1.84 18.74 -4.03
C ASN A 43 1.64 17.27 -3.61
N VAL A 44 2.03 16.32 -4.46
CA VAL A 44 1.94 14.88 -4.23
C VAL A 44 3.32 14.31 -4.00
N GLU A 45 3.47 13.54 -2.93
CA GLU A 45 4.68 12.77 -2.65
C GLU A 45 4.37 11.28 -2.79
N THR A 46 5.07 10.60 -3.71
CA THR A 46 4.84 9.20 -4.05
C THR A 46 5.90 8.29 -3.40
N TYR A 47 5.46 7.14 -2.91
CA TYR A 47 6.31 6.13 -2.28
C TYR A 47 6.08 4.77 -2.95
N PRO A 48 6.93 4.37 -3.92
CA PRO A 48 6.86 3.05 -4.53
C PRO A 48 7.24 1.94 -3.53
N GLU A 49 6.96 0.67 -3.88
CA GLU A 49 7.38 -0.46 -3.02
C GLU A 49 8.93 -0.46 -2.90
N PRO A 50 9.49 -0.56 -1.68
CA PRO A 50 10.94 -0.51 -1.45
C PRO A 50 11.61 -1.85 -1.80
N LEU A 51 11.44 -2.32 -3.04
CA LEU A 51 11.97 -3.61 -3.53
C LEU A 51 13.49 -3.72 -3.36
N LEU A 52 14.22 -2.62 -3.51
CA LEU A 52 15.68 -2.59 -3.32
C LEU A 52 16.06 -2.88 -1.87
N GLU A 53 15.30 -2.36 -0.90
CA GLU A 53 15.50 -2.63 0.53
C GLU A 53 15.23 -4.11 0.84
N TRP A 54 14.20 -4.70 0.22
CA TRP A 54 13.85 -6.11 0.43
C TRP A 54 14.82 -7.09 -0.24
N ARG A 55 15.49 -6.66 -1.32
CA ARG A 55 16.55 -7.42 -1.99
C ARG A 55 17.90 -7.31 -1.31
N ASN A 56 18.07 -6.36 -0.40
CA ASN A 56 19.31 -6.15 0.33
C ASN A 56 19.05 -5.70 1.77
N VAL A 57 18.67 -6.67 2.60
CA VAL A 57 18.62 -6.50 4.05
C VAL A 57 19.98 -6.88 4.61
N SER A 58 20.89 -5.91 4.67
CA SER A 58 22.26 -6.09 5.18
C SER A 58 23.03 -7.23 4.50
N GLY A 59 22.91 -7.34 3.17
CA GLY A 59 23.54 -8.38 2.36
C GLY A 59 22.63 -9.57 2.03
N HIS A 60 21.41 -9.63 2.59
CA HIS A 60 20.47 -10.73 2.37
C HIS A 60 19.32 -10.34 1.43
N ASN A 61 19.08 -11.16 0.41
CA ASN A 61 17.96 -10.98 -0.52
C ASN A 61 16.70 -11.70 -0.02
N LEU A 62 15.96 -11.07 0.91
CA LEU A 62 14.74 -11.66 1.47
C LEU A 62 13.67 -11.91 0.40
N LEU A 63 13.57 -11.04 -0.61
CA LEU A 63 12.62 -11.22 -1.71
C LEU A 63 12.96 -12.44 -2.58
N GLY A 64 14.25 -12.70 -2.85
CA GLY A 64 14.67 -13.91 -3.54
C GLY A 64 14.44 -15.16 -2.70
N LEU A 65 14.74 -15.08 -1.41
CA LEU A 65 14.57 -16.20 -0.47
C LEU A 65 13.11 -16.63 -0.34
N ILE A 66 12.16 -15.68 -0.27
CA ILE A 66 10.75 -16.05 -0.17
C ILE A 66 10.23 -16.74 -1.43
N TYR A 67 10.77 -16.46 -2.61
CA TYR A 67 10.36 -17.17 -3.83
C TYR A 67 11.00 -18.55 -3.96
N GLY A 68 12.18 -18.78 -3.36
CA GLY A 68 12.90 -20.06 -3.39
C GLY A 68 12.48 -21.08 -2.31
N ASP A 69 12.31 -20.67 -1.05
CA ASP A 69 11.79 -21.51 0.04
C ASP A 69 10.85 -20.69 0.94
N ARG A 70 9.55 -20.80 0.66
CA ARG A 70 8.50 -19.96 1.26
C ARG A 70 8.31 -20.19 2.76
N ASN A 71 8.64 -21.37 3.28
CA ASN A 71 8.13 -21.78 4.59
C ASN A 71 8.95 -21.22 5.75
N GLU A 72 10.28 -21.31 5.71
CA GLU A 72 11.09 -20.95 6.88
C GLU A 72 11.25 -19.44 7.09
N LEU A 73 11.15 -18.65 6.01
CA LEU A 73 11.42 -17.21 6.06
C LEU A 73 10.16 -16.34 5.92
N SER A 74 8.98 -16.94 5.84
CA SER A 74 7.71 -16.21 5.72
C SER A 74 7.50 -15.22 6.86
N PHE A 75 7.72 -15.63 8.12
CA PHE A 75 7.58 -14.72 9.25
C PHE A 75 8.52 -13.51 9.16
N SER A 76 9.82 -13.76 8.95
CA SER A 76 10.84 -12.71 8.85
C SER A 76 10.57 -11.77 7.68
N PHE A 77 10.14 -12.31 6.54
CA PHE A 77 9.77 -11.54 5.37
C PHE A 77 8.58 -10.64 5.67
N GLN A 78 7.46 -11.20 6.15
CA GLN A 78 6.25 -10.41 6.47
C GLN A 78 6.55 -9.29 7.46
N HIS A 79 7.32 -9.58 8.53
CA HIS A 79 7.74 -8.56 9.49
C HIS A 79 8.60 -7.45 8.84
N ASN A 80 9.52 -7.78 7.94
CA ASN A 80 10.34 -6.80 7.22
C ASN A 80 9.49 -5.89 6.31
N ILE A 81 8.51 -6.46 5.59
CA ILE A 81 7.56 -5.70 4.76
C ILE A 81 6.73 -4.76 5.62
N HIS A 82 6.20 -5.25 6.74
CA HIS A 82 5.47 -4.42 7.71
C HIS A 82 6.29 -3.24 8.21
N SER A 83 7.53 -3.50 8.63
CA SER A 83 8.40 -2.46 9.20
C SER A 83 8.78 -1.39 8.17
N SER A 84 9.18 -1.79 6.96
CA SER A 84 9.53 -0.86 5.87
C SER A 84 8.33 0.00 5.44
N ARG A 85 7.14 -0.58 5.28
CA ARG A 85 5.92 0.18 4.95
C ARG A 85 5.47 1.09 6.09
N LEU A 86 5.62 0.66 7.35
CA LEU A 86 5.31 1.49 8.51
C LEU A 86 6.18 2.74 8.56
N LYS A 87 7.49 2.58 8.34
CA LYS A 87 8.44 3.69 8.25
C LYS A 87 8.03 4.69 7.15
N ILE A 88 7.60 4.19 6.00
CA ILE A 88 7.11 5.03 4.90
C ILE A 88 5.82 5.77 5.27
N GLN A 89 4.77 5.07 5.74
CA GLN A 89 3.48 5.70 6.06
C GLN A 89 3.58 6.73 7.20
N THR A 90 4.44 6.48 8.19
CA THR A 90 4.65 7.38 9.34
C THR A 90 5.67 8.49 9.08
N SER A 91 6.41 8.45 7.97
CA SER A 91 7.35 9.52 7.63
C SER A 91 6.66 10.88 7.46
N LEU A 92 7.38 11.95 7.80
CA LEU A 92 6.94 13.31 7.52
C LEU A 92 7.05 13.59 6.02
N PRO A 93 6.20 14.47 5.47
CA PRO A 93 6.39 14.94 4.10
C PRO A 93 7.76 15.58 3.92
N SER A 94 8.36 15.40 2.75
CA SER A 94 9.66 15.98 2.37
C SER A 94 9.67 17.51 2.45
N HIS A 95 8.56 18.15 2.12
CA HIS A 95 8.39 19.61 2.14
C HIS A 95 7.00 20.03 2.63
N ASN A 96 6.88 21.31 3.01
CA ASN A 96 5.67 21.85 3.62
C ASN A 96 4.46 21.95 2.68
N ASP A 97 4.69 21.93 1.37
CA ASP A 97 3.67 22.09 0.32
C ASP A 97 3.04 20.75 -0.11
N ILE A 98 3.56 19.63 0.42
CA ILE A 98 2.99 18.31 0.16
C ILE A 98 1.66 18.18 0.91
N THR A 99 0.57 18.07 0.16
CA THR A 99 -0.78 17.90 0.69
C THR A 99 -1.28 16.48 0.54
N VAL A 100 -0.64 15.65 -0.30
CA VAL A 100 -1.00 14.25 -0.53
C VAL A 100 0.23 13.37 -0.45
N LYS A 101 0.15 12.26 0.29
CA LYS A 101 1.12 11.16 0.26
C LYS A 101 0.46 9.94 -0.38
N MET A 102 1.08 9.39 -1.41
CA MET A 102 0.60 8.18 -2.08
C MET A 102 1.58 7.03 -1.88
N PHE A 103 1.05 5.85 -1.56
CA PHE A 103 1.84 4.66 -1.28
C PHE A 103 1.51 3.57 -2.29
N GLU A 104 2.53 2.88 -2.82
CA GLU A 104 2.34 1.63 -3.54
C GLU A 104 2.16 0.52 -2.51
N ARG A 105 0.89 0.23 -2.21
CA ARG A 105 0.42 -0.57 -1.07
C ARG A 105 0.67 0.04 0.31
N SER A 106 0.08 -0.57 1.32
CA SER A 106 0.03 -0.07 2.70
C SER A 106 0.44 -1.12 3.76
N VAL A 107 0.62 -0.68 5.00
CA VAL A 107 0.75 -1.58 6.17
C VAL A 107 -0.52 -2.39 6.37
N GLN A 108 -1.70 -1.80 6.12
CA GLN A 108 -2.99 -2.50 6.13
C GLN A 108 -3.01 -3.65 5.12
N ASN A 109 -2.52 -3.43 3.90
CA ASN A 109 -2.39 -4.51 2.91
C ASN A 109 -1.52 -5.66 3.41
N SER A 110 -0.39 -5.35 4.06
CA SER A 110 0.49 -6.38 4.60
C SER A 110 -0.26 -7.25 5.61
N ARG A 111 -1.07 -6.64 6.50
CA ARG A 111 -1.85 -7.32 7.53
C ARG A 111 -3.04 -8.11 6.99
N HIS A 112 -3.86 -7.49 6.14
CA HIS A 112 -5.17 -8.05 5.74
C HIS A 112 -5.13 -8.83 4.43
N CYS A 113 -4.06 -8.69 3.64
CA CYS A 113 -3.89 -9.45 2.40
C CYS A 113 -2.75 -10.47 2.54
N PHE A 114 -1.50 -10.02 2.70
CA PHE A 114 -0.35 -10.92 2.61
C PHE A 114 -0.17 -11.83 3.82
N VAL A 115 -0.37 -11.33 5.04
CA VAL A 115 -0.30 -12.17 6.25
C VAL A 115 -1.45 -13.17 6.31
N GLU A 116 -2.68 -12.76 5.96
CA GLU A 116 -3.82 -13.68 5.85
C GLU A 116 -3.57 -14.77 4.80
N ASN A 117 -3.04 -14.38 3.64
CA ASN A 117 -2.69 -15.32 2.58
C ASN A 117 -1.55 -16.28 3.00
N ALA A 118 -0.50 -15.78 3.67
CA ALA A 118 0.57 -16.63 4.17
C ALA A 118 0.07 -17.61 5.23
N LYS A 119 -0.89 -17.17 6.07
CA LYS A 119 -1.52 -18.03 7.06
C LYS A 119 -2.38 -19.12 6.42
N SER A 120 -3.21 -18.78 5.44
CA SER A 120 -4.07 -19.75 4.73
C SER A 120 -3.25 -20.80 3.98
N GLN A 121 -2.08 -20.41 3.46
CA GLN A 121 -1.12 -21.32 2.81
C GLN A 121 -0.26 -22.13 3.78
N LYS A 122 -0.46 -21.97 5.10
CA LYS A 122 0.33 -22.62 6.16
C LYS A 122 1.82 -22.28 6.13
N PHE A 123 2.18 -21.13 5.57
CA PHE A 123 3.54 -20.60 5.61
C PHE A 123 3.87 -19.90 6.93
N LEU A 124 2.87 -19.72 7.79
CA LEU A 124 3.02 -19.17 9.13
C LEU A 124 2.46 -20.17 10.15
N LEU A 125 3.26 -20.47 11.17
CA LEU A 125 2.79 -21.13 12.37
C LEU A 125 1.71 -20.27 13.05
N ASP A 126 0.84 -20.89 13.85
CA ASP A 126 -0.18 -20.15 14.60
C ASP A 126 0.46 -19.08 15.49
N ALA A 127 1.55 -19.41 16.19
CA ALA A 127 2.27 -18.47 17.05
C ALA A 127 2.85 -17.28 16.26
N GLU A 128 3.48 -17.53 15.11
CA GLU A 128 4.06 -16.49 14.25
C GLU A 128 2.98 -15.54 13.71
N TYR A 129 1.86 -16.11 13.26
CA TYR A 129 0.70 -15.34 12.83
C TYR A 129 0.16 -14.45 13.96
N GLN A 130 -0.02 -14.98 15.17
CA GLN A 130 -0.47 -14.20 16.33
C GLN A 130 0.52 -13.08 16.69
N VAL A 131 1.82 -13.32 16.58
CA VAL A 131 2.84 -12.28 16.81
C VAL A 131 2.70 -11.14 15.80
N LEU A 132 2.51 -11.44 14.50
CA LEU A 132 2.32 -10.42 13.47
C LEU A 132 1.03 -9.61 13.67
N ILE A 133 -0.07 -10.25 14.09
CA ILE A 133 -1.32 -9.56 14.41
C ILE A 133 -1.12 -8.64 15.61
N ASN A 134 -0.62 -9.17 16.73
CA ASN A 134 -0.41 -8.38 17.95
C ASN A 134 0.50 -7.17 17.69
N TRP A 135 1.53 -7.35 16.86
CA TRP A 135 2.39 -6.27 16.44
C TRP A 135 1.63 -5.20 15.63
N PHE A 136 0.83 -5.61 14.65
CA PHE A 136 0.02 -4.68 13.85
C PHE A 136 -1.00 -3.92 14.72
N ASP A 137 -1.76 -4.63 15.55
CA ASP A 137 -2.80 -4.06 16.40
C ASP A 137 -2.21 -3.03 17.39
N TYR A 138 -1.03 -3.34 17.96
CA TYR A 138 -0.31 -2.38 18.79
C TYR A 138 0.08 -1.14 18.00
N ARG A 139 0.56 -1.27 16.76
CA ARG A 139 0.96 -0.13 15.92
C ARG A 139 -0.25 0.70 15.51
N GLU A 140 -1.32 0.07 15.07
CA GLU A 140 -2.56 0.75 14.68
C GLU A 140 -3.15 1.57 15.85
N LYS A 141 -3.10 1.03 17.07
CA LYS A 141 -3.56 1.75 18.27
C LYS A 141 -2.68 2.93 18.66
N ASN A 142 -1.37 2.87 18.42
CA ASN A 142 -0.41 3.82 18.97
C ASN A 142 0.20 4.79 17.95
N LEU A 143 0.04 4.53 16.64
CA LEU A 143 0.58 5.35 15.56
C LEU A 143 -0.53 5.73 14.59
N ASP A 144 -0.47 6.95 14.07
CA ASP A 144 -1.34 7.34 12.97
C ASP A 144 -0.82 6.74 11.65
N ILE A 145 -1.34 5.55 11.32
CA ILE A 145 -1.15 4.86 10.04
C ILE A 145 -2.40 4.91 9.15
N SER A 146 -3.38 5.75 9.50
CA SER A 146 -4.66 5.81 8.80
C SER A 146 -4.48 6.20 7.33
N LEU A 147 -5.30 5.57 6.48
CA LEU A 147 -5.47 5.93 5.07
C LEU A 147 -6.78 6.70 4.95
N ASP A 148 -6.82 7.67 4.04
CA ASP A 148 -8.05 8.37 3.74
C ASP A 148 -8.75 7.78 2.50
N LEU A 149 -7.97 7.22 1.57
CA LEU A 149 -8.47 6.55 0.37
C LEU A 149 -7.61 5.34 0.01
N ILE A 150 -8.26 4.26 -0.41
CA ILE A 150 -7.64 3.16 -1.13
C ILE A 150 -8.09 3.22 -2.58
N VAL A 151 -7.15 3.26 -3.52
CA VAL A 151 -7.43 3.06 -4.94
C VAL A 151 -7.10 1.62 -5.28
N TYR A 152 -8.12 0.80 -5.50
CA TYR A 152 -7.97 -0.61 -5.84
C TYR A 152 -7.95 -0.80 -7.34
N LEU A 153 -6.78 -1.10 -7.90
CA LEU A 153 -6.62 -1.57 -9.27
C LEU A 153 -7.03 -3.04 -9.32
N ARG A 154 -8.31 -3.29 -9.54
CA ARG A 154 -8.87 -4.63 -9.62
C ARG A 154 -8.52 -5.24 -10.97
N THR A 155 -7.77 -6.33 -10.95
CA THR A 155 -7.34 -7.05 -12.15
C THR A 155 -7.51 -8.55 -11.88
N THR A 156 -8.03 -9.29 -12.86
CA THR A 156 -8.18 -10.74 -12.77
C THR A 156 -6.82 -11.43 -12.71
N PRO A 157 -6.71 -12.55 -11.97
CA PRO A 157 -5.47 -13.33 -11.85
C PRO A 157 -4.84 -13.70 -13.20
N GLU A 158 -5.66 -14.05 -14.18
CA GLU A 158 -5.23 -14.42 -15.53
C GLU A 158 -4.54 -13.25 -16.24
N VAL A 159 -5.16 -12.06 -16.21
CA VAL A 159 -4.60 -10.86 -16.84
C VAL A 159 -3.29 -10.44 -16.16
N VAL A 160 -3.21 -10.47 -14.83
CA VAL A 160 -1.94 -10.14 -14.16
C VAL A 160 -0.84 -11.15 -14.45
N TRP A 161 -1.18 -12.43 -14.54
CA TRP A 161 -0.23 -13.49 -14.87
C TRP A 161 0.36 -13.27 -16.27
N GLU A 162 -0.48 -12.98 -17.27
CA GLU A 162 -0.02 -12.63 -18.62
C GLU A 162 0.87 -11.39 -18.64
N ARG A 163 0.51 -10.36 -17.86
CA ARG A 163 1.33 -9.13 -17.72
C ARG A 163 2.69 -9.42 -17.09
N MET A 164 2.74 -10.29 -16.07
CA MET A 164 3.98 -10.70 -15.41
C MET A 164 4.91 -11.45 -16.38
N LEU A 165 4.36 -12.39 -17.16
CA LEU A 165 5.13 -13.10 -18.19
C LEU A 165 5.72 -12.15 -19.24
N ARG A 166 4.91 -11.20 -19.75
CA ARG A 166 5.37 -10.21 -20.74
C ARG A 166 6.47 -9.31 -20.19
N ARG A 167 6.41 -8.97 -18.90
CA ARG A 167 7.38 -8.09 -18.23
C ARG A 167 8.73 -8.78 -17.99
N GLY A 168 8.73 -10.10 -17.76
CA GLY A 168 9.94 -10.91 -17.69
C GLY A 168 10.87 -10.60 -16.51
N ARG A 169 10.34 -10.21 -15.35
CA ARG A 169 11.16 -10.06 -14.13
C ARG A 169 11.55 -11.43 -13.58
N ALA A 170 12.86 -11.67 -13.41
CA ALA A 170 13.38 -12.97 -12.96
C ALA A 170 12.69 -13.50 -11.69
N GLU A 171 12.53 -12.67 -10.68
CA GLU A 171 11.88 -13.03 -9.39
C GLU A 171 10.37 -13.28 -9.51
N GLU A 172 9.71 -12.73 -10.54
CA GLU A 172 8.27 -12.90 -10.78
C GLU A 172 7.98 -14.13 -11.67
N SER A 173 8.99 -14.69 -12.34
CA SER A 173 8.83 -15.75 -13.35
C SER A 173 8.37 -17.10 -12.77
N GLU A 174 8.63 -17.34 -11.49
CA GLU A 174 8.25 -18.57 -10.79
C GLU A 174 6.92 -18.45 -10.03
N VAL A 175 6.23 -17.30 -10.12
CA VAL A 175 4.96 -17.09 -9.42
C VAL A 175 3.83 -17.81 -10.15
N PRO A 176 3.21 -18.85 -9.56
CA PRO A 176 2.14 -19.59 -10.23
C PRO A 176 0.84 -18.78 -10.25
N LEU A 177 0.02 -18.99 -11.30
CA LEU A 177 -1.32 -18.40 -11.41
C LEU A 177 -2.17 -18.66 -10.15
N GLU A 178 -2.06 -19.85 -9.57
CA GLU A 178 -2.79 -20.23 -8.37
C GLU A 178 -2.46 -19.32 -7.17
N TYR A 179 -1.20 -18.91 -7.03
CA TYR A 179 -0.83 -17.94 -5.99
C TYR A 179 -1.47 -16.57 -6.25
N LEU A 180 -1.54 -16.13 -7.51
CA LEU A 180 -2.20 -14.87 -7.89
C LEU A 180 -3.70 -14.92 -7.64
N LYS A 181 -4.35 -16.07 -7.82
CA LYS A 181 -5.76 -16.31 -7.45
C LYS A 181 -5.98 -16.17 -5.95
N GLN A 182 -5.08 -16.73 -5.14
CA GLN A 182 -5.17 -16.63 -3.68
C GLN A 182 -4.99 -15.19 -3.20
N VAL A 183 -3.99 -14.46 -3.74
CA VAL A 183 -3.80 -13.03 -3.45
C VAL A 183 -5.02 -12.20 -3.89
N HIS A 184 -5.62 -12.52 -5.03
CA HIS A 184 -6.85 -11.88 -5.49
C HIS A 184 -8.00 -12.09 -4.49
N VAL A 185 -8.24 -13.32 -4.04
CA VAL A 185 -9.26 -13.61 -3.01
C VAL A 185 -8.98 -12.82 -1.72
N SER A 186 -7.72 -12.72 -1.28
CA SER A 186 -7.37 -11.92 -0.12
C SER A 186 -7.67 -10.42 -0.31
N TYR A 187 -7.44 -9.87 -1.50
CA TYR A 187 -7.83 -8.50 -1.83
C TYR A 187 -9.35 -8.32 -1.84
N GLU A 188 -10.09 -9.21 -2.48
CA GLU A 188 -11.56 -9.14 -2.51
C GLU A 188 -12.15 -9.26 -1.11
N ASN A 189 -11.62 -10.13 -0.25
CA ASN A 189 -12.06 -10.26 1.14
C ASN A 189 -11.79 -9.01 1.96
N TRP A 190 -10.59 -8.42 1.82
CA TRP A 190 -10.22 -7.23 2.58
C TRP A 190 -10.97 -5.99 2.11
N LEU A 191 -10.95 -5.70 0.81
CA LEU A 191 -11.42 -4.42 0.28
C LEU A 191 -12.95 -4.33 0.12
N ASN A 192 -13.64 -5.47 0.12
CA ASN A 192 -15.11 -5.51 0.24
C ASN A 192 -15.57 -5.66 1.70
N SER A 193 -14.64 -5.74 2.67
CA SER A 193 -15.00 -5.85 4.08
C SER A 193 -15.61 -4.54 4.60
N PRO A 194 -16.66 -4.61 5.45
CA PRO A 194 -17.18 -3.42 6.14
C PRO A 194 -16.16 -2.79 7.09
N THR A 195 -15.07 -3.49 7.42
CA THR A 195 -14.02 -3.03 8.36
C THR A 195 -12.78 -2.47 7.66
N VAL A 196 -12.82 -2.19 6.36
CA VAL A 196 -11.66 -1.70 5.59
C VAL A 196 -11.06 -0.39 6.13
N GLY A 197 -11.86 0.42 6.84
CA GLY A 197 -11.40 1.57 7.63
C GLY A 197 -11.30 2.89 6.87
N CYS A 198 -11.45 2.90 5.55
CA CYS A 198 -11.51 4.12 4.74
C CYS A 198 -12.33 3.90 3.45
N GLU A 199 -12.46 4.95 2.64
CA GLU A 199 -13.10 4.82 1.34
C GLU A 199 -12.25 3.98 0.37
N VAL A 200 -12.92 3.17 -0.46
CA VAL A 200 -12.29 2.36 -1.52
C VAL A 200 -12.84 2.82 -2.88
N LEU A 201 -11.93 3.27 -3.74
CA LEU A 201 -12.20 3.53 -5.15
C LEU A 201 -11.67 2.34 -5.98
N THR A 202 -12.59 1.53 -6.51
CA THR A 202 -12.23 0.41 -7.39
C THR A 202 -12.16 0.87 -8.84
N ILE A 203 -11.03 0.62 -9.49
CA ILE A 203 -10.80 0.84 -10.92
C ILE A 203 -10.66 -0.53 -11.57
N ASP A 204 -11.45 -0.78 -12.62
CA ASP A 204 -11.26 -1.95 -13.47
C ASP A 204 -9.98 -1.77 -14.30
N ALA A 205 -8.96 -2.53 -13.90
CA ALA A 205 -7.64 -2.53 -14.47
C ALA A 205 -7.36 -3.77 -15.34
N ASP A 206 -8.38 -4.55 -15.71
CA ASP A 206 -8.27 -5.54 -16.80
C ASP A 206 -8.19 -4.88 -18.17
N ARG A 207 -8.81 -3.71 -18.30
CA ARG A 207 -8.74 -2.86 -19.49
C ARG A 207 -7.30 -2.40 -19.79
N ASP A 208 -7.13 -1.88 -21.00
CA ASP A 208 -5.88 -1.30 -21.48
C ASP A 208 -5.43 -0.10 -20.64
N ILE A 209 -4.16 0.27 -20.80
CA ILE A 209 -3.52 1.31 -19.98
C ILE A 209 -4.10 2.70 -20.28
N GLU A 210 -4.58 2.96 -21.50
CA GLU A 210 -5.24 4.21 -21.87
C GLU A 210 -6.57 4.36 -21.13
N SER A 211 -7.42 3.33 -21.15
CA SER A 211 -8.67 3.28 -20.37
C SER A 211 -8.45 3.47 -18.87
N VAL A 212 -7.40 2.87 -18.30
CA VAL A 212 -7.05 3.06 -16.89
C VAL A 212 -6.60 4.50 -16.63
N LYS A 213 -5.82 5.12 -17.54
CA LYS A 213 -5.42 6.53 -17.40
C LYS A 213 -6.60 7.48 -17.46
N GLU A 214 -7.59 7.23 -18.32
CA GLU A 214 -8.83 8.01 -18.38
C GLU A 214 -9.57 7.99 -17.03
N ASP A 215 -9.64 6.82 -16.37
CA ASP A 215 -10.21 6.75 -15.02
C ASP A 215 -9.37 7.50 -13.98
N LEU A 216 -8.03 7.41 -14.06
CA LEU A 216 -7.16 8.20 -13.18
C LEU A 216 -7.37 9.70 -13.38
N GLU A 217 -7.54 10.17 -14.62
CA GLU A 217 -7.91 11.55 -14.94
C GLU A 217 -9.26 11.91 -14.35
N ARG A 218 -10.29 11.10 -14.61
CA ARG A 218 -11.65 11.29 -14.12
C ARG A 218 -11.72 11.39 -12.60
N TYR A 219 -10.97 10.54 -11.89
CA TYR A 219 -10.97 10.48 -10.43
C TYR A 219 -9.85 11.30 -9.78
N THR A 220 -9.04 12.03 -10.55
CA THR A 220 -7.91 12.83 -10.04
C THR A 220 -8.33 13.72 -8.88
N TYR A 221 -9.42 14.48 -9.01
CA TYR A 221 -9.88 15.39 -7.95
C TYR A 221 -10.10 14.67 -6.61
N LYS A 222 -10.71 13.48 -6.66
CA LYS A 222 -10.96 12.65 -5.48
C LYS A 222 -9.68 12.03 -4.94
N ILE A 223 -8.86 11.46 -5.82
CA ILE A 223 -7.59 10.82 -5.46
C ILE A 223 -6.63 11.83 -4.81
N LEU A 224 -6.70 13.10 -5.20
CA LEU A 224 -5.93 14.20 -4.59
C LEU A 224 -6.60 14.82 -3.34
N GLY A 225 -7.66 14.19 -2.82
CA GLY A 225 -8.29 14.61 -1.56
C GLY A 225 -9.26 15.78 -1.68
N GLY A 226 -9.75 16.11 -2.88
CA GLY A 226 -10.61 17.28 -3.12
C GLY A 226 -11.94 17.30 -2.35
N ASN A 227 -12.41 16.16 -1.82
CA ASN A 227 -13.59 16.10 -0.94
C ASN A 227 -13.24 16.29 0.56
N HIS A 228 -11.96 16.31 0.93
CA HIS A 228 -11.46 16.33 2.31
C HIS A 228 -10.69 17.62 2.68
N THR A 229 -10.63 18.58 1.76
CA THR A 229 -9.94 19.87 1.89
C THR A 229 -10.82 21.03 2.37
N ASN A 230 -12.03 20.77 2.88
CA ASN A 230 -12.84 21.79 3.58
C ASN A 230 -12.69 21.69 5.10
#